data_AF-A0A4Q0J273-F1
#
_entry.id   AF-A0A4Q0J273-F1
#
_cell.length_a   1.000
_cell.length_b   1.000
_cell.length_c   1.000
_cell.angle_alpha   90.00
_cell.angle_beta   90.00
_cell.angle_gamma   90.00
#
_symmetry.space_group_name_H-M   'P 1'
#
loop_
_entity.id
_entity.type
_entity.pdbx_description
1 polymer ?
#
loop_
_entity_poly.entity_id
_entity_poly.type
_entity_poly.pdbx_seq_one_letter_code
_entity_poly.pdbx_strand_id
1 'polypeptide(L)'
;MDQPAKISGSLRCAATGATIAMLPLAVITFLVFLKALKEPEESVERALIVIQFAGCLIWAGGLTGAVGAAKRLDIKSGALCLGIVGILLGGIFQMIFAFDETFQRTCLSFTHDFESKLIIILLITLCINLPIAIGAFMMSGRLSAMKKSGTAYLLLAFLPLIVFIIVKIFASNISSYSAFRNFMIFLSALPLVLSIVAVSGWWKAVSNARLIEEDNADEPDYLTAETTYVEQPATPAVPATPAAETPRPAQQQPQQTFAPRSASSITPEQKKLLMGMTDNELTNIINNPTLYANPAFVDEARRTLTKRQGWEAIKDFSDQQLISVVHDNIQGFAPEVLDAASMELLARENQDFINEVSSLSIEELQGILANADNYYDGYIQLATRLLNQRVNNPGQQQ
;
A
#
# COMPACT_ATOMS: atom_id res chain seq x y z
N MET A 1 -13.16 6.03 10.52
CA MET A 1 -11.74 6.46 10.50
C MET A 1 -11.00 5.27 9.91
N ASP A 2 -10.92 5.21 8.57
CA ASP A 2 -10.17 4.13 7.93
C ASP A 2 -8.71 4.30 8.34
N GLN A 3 -8.16 3.32 9.06
CA GLN A 3 -6.71 3.28 9.20
C GLN A 3 -6.16 3.22 7.78
N PRO A 4 -5.36 4.20 7.36
CA PRO A 4 -4.81 4.21 6.01
C PRO A 4 -4.08 2.91 5.78
N ALA A 5 -4.24 2.33 4.58
CA ALA A 5 -3.63 1.06 4.22
C ALA A 5 -2.14 1.07 4.62
N LYS A 6 -1.83 0.30 5.67
CA LYS A 6 -0.50 0.25 6.25
C LYS A 6 0.47 -0.28 5.22
N ILE A 7 1.54 0.46 4.95
CA ILE A 7 2.60 0.01 4.04
C ILE A 7 3.24 -1.28 4.57
N SER A 8 3.25 -1.49 5.88
CA SER A 8 3.67 -2.76 6.49
C SER A 8 2.84 -3.97 6.00
N GLY A 9 1.54 -3.79 5.75
CA GLY A 9 0.67 -4.81 5.17
C GLY A 9 1.04 -5.15 3.73
N SER A 10 1.21 -4.14 2.89
CA SER A 10 1.65 -4.31 1.50
C SER A 10 3.06 -4.91 1.40
N LEU A 11 3.98 -4.49 2.28
CA LEU A 11 5.32 -5.07 2.40
C LEU A 11 5.28 -6.51 2.90
N ARG A 12 4.30 -6.89 3.73
CA ARG A 12 4.13 -8.29 4.18
C ARG A 12 3.70 -9.19 3.03
N CYS A 13 2.80 -8.69 2.18
CA CYS A 13 2.47 -9.36 0.92
C CYS A 13 3.72 -9.52 0.05
N ALA A 14 4.50 -8.44 -0.12
CA ALA A 14 5.76 -8.47 -0.85
C ALA A 14 6.76 -9.50 -0.29
N ALA A 15 6.98 -9.52 1.03
CA ALA A 15 7.87 -10.46 1.71
C ALA A 15 7.41 -11.92 1.57
N THR A 16 6.10 -12.16 1.60
CA THR A 16 5.52 -13.49 1.37
C THR A 16 5.78 -13.95 -0.06
N GLY A 17 5.52 -13.09 -1.04
CA GLY A 17 5.84 -13.36 -2.45
C GLY A 17 7.33 -13.62 -2.67
N ALA A 18 8.22 -12.81 -2.08
CA ALA A 18 9.67 -13.01 -2.16
C ALA A 18 10.10 -14.36 -1.56
N THR A 19 9.47 -14.77 -0.46
CA THR A 19 9.73 -16.07 0.18
C THR A 19 9.38 -17.22 -0.77
N ILE A 20 8.19 -17.17 -1.36
CA ILE A 20 7.70 -18.18 -2.32
C ILE A 20 8.56 -18.18 -3.59
N ALA A 21 8.95 -17.01 -4.07
CA ALA A 21 9.74 -16.86 -5.28
C ALA A 21 11.19 -17.32 -5.11
N MET A 22 11.83 -17.09 -3.96
CA MET A 22 13.28 -17.30 -3.85
C MET A 22 13.68 -18.59 -3.15
N LEU A 23 12.95 -19.04 -2.13
CA LEU A 23 13.43 -20.11 -1.25
C LEU A 23 13.18 -21.54 -1.77
N PRO A 24 11.98 -21.92 -2.26
CA PRO A 24 11.69 -23.31 -2.59
C PRO A 24 12.70 -23.91 -3.58
N LEU A 25 12.94 -23.25 -4.72
CA LEU A 25 13.87 -23.73 -5.73
C LEU A 25 15.33 -23.70 -5.25
N ALA A 26 15.73 -22.68 -4.49
CA ALA A 26 17.09 -22.58 -3.95
C ALA A 26 17.38 -23.70 -2.93
N VAL A 27 16.41 -24.01 -2.06
CA VAL A 27 16.52 -25.10 -1.08
C VAL A 27 16.56 -26.45 -1.78
N ILE A 28 15.64 -26.71 -2.72
CA ILE A 28 15.60 -27.98 -3.45
C ILE A 28 16.89 -28.19 -4.24
N THR A 29 17.33 -27.17 -4.99
CA THR A 29 18.60 -27.21 -5.73
C THR A 29 19.78 -27.53 -4.81
N PHE A 30 19.87 -26.86 -3.65
CA PHE A 30 20.93 -27.12 -2.67
C PHE A 30 20.89 -28.55 -2.12
N LEU A 31 19.71 -29.07 -1.79
CA LEU A 31 19.54 -30.45 -1.30
C LEU A 31 19.87 -31.51 -2.36
N VAL A 32 19.56 -31.24 -3.63
CA VAL A 32 19.97 -32.07 -4.77
C VAL A 32 21.50 -32.08 -4.91
N PHE A 33 22.16 -30.92 -4.81
CA PHE A 33 23.62 -30.83 -4.82
C PHE A 33 24.28 -31.58 -3.65
N LEU A 34 23.63 -31.61 -2.48
CA LEU A 34 24.06 -32.40 -1.32
C LEU A 34 23.78 -33.91 -1.47
N LYS A 35 23.10 -34.34 -2.55
CA LYS A 35 22.56 -35.70 -2.72
C LYS A 35 21.58 -36.13 -1.61
N ALA A 36 21.00 -35.16 -0.90
CA ALA A 36 19.96 -35.42 0.08
C ALA A 36 18.60 -35.68 -0.60
N LEU A 37 18.43 -35.16 -1.83
CA LEU A 37 17.29 -35.42 -2.69
C LEU A 37 17.77 -35.92 -4.06
N LYS A 38 16.90 -36.69 -4.74
CA LYS A 38 17.09 -37.02 -6.16
C LYS A 38 16.77 -35.79 -7.01
N GLU A 39 17.36 -35.72 -8.20
CA GLU A 39 16.97 -34.73 -9.20
C GLU A 39 15.46 -34.86 -9.48
N PRO A 40 14.71 -33.75 -9.44
CA PRO A 40 13.27 -33.78 -9.68
C PRO A 40 12.98 -34.22 -11.11
N GLU A 41 11.86 -34.91 -11.30
CA GLU A 41 11.32 -35.14 -12.64
C GLU A 41 10.99 -33.79 -13.30
N GLU A 42 11.08 -33.73 -14.62
CA GLU A 42 10.85 -32.50 -15.40
C GLU A 42 9.49 -31.84 -15.09
N SER A 43 8.45 -32.66 -14.86
CA SER A 43 7.12 -32.20 -14.46
C SER A 43 7.12 -31.47 -13.11
N VAL A 44 7.91 -31.94 -12.15
CA VAL A 44 8.07 -31.35 -10.82
C VAL A 44 8.91 -30.08 -10.90
N GLU A 45 9.98 -30.07 -11.70
CA GLU A 45 10.78 -28.86 -11.93
C GLU A 45 9.94 -27.72 -12.52
N ARG A 46 9.15 -28.02 -13.57
CA ARG A 46 8.22 -27.03 -14.16
C ARG A 46 7.18 -26.54 -13.15
N ALA A 47 6.63 -27.41 -12.31
CA ALA A 47 5.69 -27.01 -11.27
C ALA A 47 6.32 -26.06 -10.24
N LEU A 48 7.57 -26.32 -9.82
CA LEU A 48 8.31 -25.42 -8.92
C LEU A 48 8.54 -24.05 -9.56
N ILE A 49 8.84 -24.00 -10.85
CA ILE A 49 9.01 -22.74 -11.58
C ILE A 49 7.69 -21.96 -11.66
N VAL A 50 6.55 -22.64 -11.87
CA VAL A 50 5.23 -22.00 -11.83
C VAL A 50 4.92 -21.42 -10.43
N ILE A 51 5.24 -22.16 -9.37
CA ILE A 51 5.09 -21.68 -7.98
C ILE A 51 5.96 -20.44 -7.76
N GLN A 52 7.20 -20.47 -8.23
CA GLN A 52 8.11 -19.34 -8.15
C GLN A 52 7.58 -18.12 -8.90
N PHE A 53 7.01 -18.32 -10.10
CA PHE A 53 6.35 -17.25 -10.88
C PHE A 53 5.15 -16.66 -10.12
N ALA A 54 4.31 -17.49 -9.52
CA ALA A 54 3.22 -17.02 -8.65
C ALA A 54 3.75 -16.20 -7.47
N GLY A 55 4.87 -16.62 -6.86
CA GLY A 55 5.59 -15.85 -5.85
C GLY A 55 6.01 -14.47 -6.36
N CYS A 56 6.57 -14.38 -7.58
CA CYS A 56 6.93 -13.11 -8.21
C CYS A 56 5.71 -12.20 -8.43
N LEU A 57 4.55 -12.75 -8.82
CA LEU A 57 3.31 -11.97 -8.98
C LEU A 57 2.80 -11.43 -7.65
N ILE A 58 2.79 -12.25 -6.60
CA ILE A 58 2.42 -11.82 -5.23
C ILE A 58 3.39 -10.73 -4.76
N TRP A 59 4.68 -10.91 -5.02
CA TRP A 59 5.71 -9.97 -4.60
C TRP A 59 5.55 -8.61 -5.30
N ALA A 60 5.43 -8.62 -6.64
CA ALA A 60 5.18 -7.42 -7.43
C ALA A 60 3.86 -6.75 -7.06
N GLY A 61 2.79 -7.54 -6.88
CA GLY A 61 1.47 -7.04 -6.45
C GLY A 61 1.53 -6.36 -5.08
N GLY A 62 2.25 -6.95 -4.12
CA GLY A 62 2.49 -6.34 -2.81
C GLY A 62 3.23 -5.00 -2.92
N LEU A 63 4.23 -4.88 -3.80
CA LEU A 63 4.91 -3.60 -4.03
C LEU A 63 4.03 -2.57 -4.73
N THR A 64 3.20 -2.99 -5.68
CA THR A 64 2.22 -2.11 -6.34
C THR A 64 1.23 -1.55 -5.32
N GLY A 65 0.71 -2.41 -4.42
CA GLY A 65 -0.15 -1.99 -3.32
C GLY A 65 0.55 -1.08 -2.28
N ALA A 66 1.89 -1.10 -2.24
CA ALA A 66 2.66 -0.20 -1.39
C ALA A 66 2.84 1.20 -1.99
N VAL A 67 2.62 1.42 -3.30
CA VAL A 67 2.92 2.70 -3.98
C VAL A 67 2.15 3.88 -3.39
N GLY A 68 0.86 3.69 -3.08
CA GLY A 68 0.03 4.74 -2.48
C GLY A 68 0.50 5.12 -1.07
N ALA A 69 0.85 4.13 -0.26
CA ALA A 69 1.31 4.33 1.12
C ALA A 69 2.78 4.77 1.21
N ALA A 70 3.60 4.46 0.20
CA ALA A 70 5.02 4.80 0.13
C ALA A 70 5.29 6.31 0.16
N LYS A 71 4.37 7.13 -0.36
CA LYS A 71 4.45 8.59 -0.27
C LYS A 71 4.49 9.08 1.19
N ARG A 72 3.80 8.39 2.11
CA ARG A 72 3.74 8.75 3.54
C ARG A 72 5.06 8.52 4.26
N LEU A 73 5.83 7.52 3.82
CA LEU A 73 7.16 7.25 4.34
C LEU A 73 8.27 7.98 3.56
N ASP A 74 7.94 8.91 2.66
CA ASP A 74 8.91 9.58 1.78
C ASP A 74 9.76 8.57 0.97
N ILE A 75 9.17 7.43 0.62
CA ILE A 75 9.78 6.43 -0.26
C ILE A 75 9.42 6.79 -1.70
N LYS A 76 10.44 7.05 -2.51
CA LYS A 76 10.28 7.39 -3.93
C LYS A 76 9.56 6.27 -4.67
N SER A 77 8.49 6.57 -5.40
CA SER A 77 7.75 5.59 -6.23
C SER A 77 8.64 4.88 -7.25
N GLY A 78 9.69 5.56 -7.75
CA GLY A 78 10.68 4.97 -8.63
C GLY A 78 11.44 3.78 -8.00
N ALA A 79 11.63 3.78 -6.68
CA ALA A 79 12.28 2.68 -5.97
C ALA A 79 11.43 1.40 -6.02
N LEU A 80 10.11 1.53 -5.83
CA LEU A 80 9.16 0.42 -5.93
C LEU A 80 9.01 -0.05 -7.36
N CYS A 81 8.93 0.88 -8.32
CA CYS A 81 8.82 0.56 -9.75
C CYS A 81 10.01 -0.27 -10.25
N LEU A 82 11.24 0.09 -9.89
CA LEU A 82 12.43 -0.69 -10.25
C LEU A 82 12.40 -2.11 -9.65
N GLY A 83 11.94 -2.24 -8.41
CA GLY A 83 11.71 -3.54 -7.78
C GLY A 83 10.69 -4.38 -8.54
N ILE A 84 9.53 -3.81 -8.85
CA ILE A 84 8.44 -4.47 -9.60
C ILE A 84 8.94 -4.96 -10.97
N VAL A 85 9.61 -4.09 -11.73
CA VAL A 85 10.14 -4.43 -13.05
C VAL A 85 11.12 -5.60 -12.96
N GLY A 86 12.10 -5.56 -12.05
CA GLY A 86 13.07 -6.63 -11.89
C GLY A 86 12.41 -7.96 -11.48
N ILE A 87 11.44 -7.94 -10.57
CA ILE A 87 10.69 -9.13 -10.12
C ILE A 87 9.90 -9.75 -11.27
N LEU A 88 9.17 -8.93 -12.05
CA LEU A 88 8.38 -9.41 -13.18
C LEU A 88 9.27 -9.96 -14.29
N LEU A 89 10.37 -9.28 -14.63
CA LEU A 89 11.35 -9.81 -15.57
C LEU A 89 11.92 -11.15 -15.09
N GLY A 90 12.22 -11.27 -13.79
CA GLY A 90 12.68 -12.52 -13.20
C GLY A 90 11.71 -13.67 -13.40
N GLY A 91 10.44 -13.44 -13.07
CA GLY A 91 9.38 -14.43 -13.28
C GLY A 91 9.18 -14.80 -14.75
N ILE A 92 9.18 -13.81 -15.66
CA ILE A 92 9.00 -14.04 -17.10
C ILE A 92 10.17 -14.86 -17.66
N PHE A 93 11.42 -14.48 -17.36
CA PHE A 93 12.59 -15.22 -17.84
C PHE A 93 12.62 -16.66 -17.34
N GLN A 94 12.14 -16.92 -16.11
CA GLN A 94 12.04 -18.29 -15.59
C GLN A 94 10.99 -19.11 -16.31
N MET A 95 9.82 -18.51 -16.62
CA MET A 95 8.80 -19.18 -17.43
C MET A 95 9.32 -19.47 -18.84
N ILE A 96 10.02 -18.53 -19.48
CA ILE A 96 10.65 -18.78 -20.79
C ILE A 96 11.68 -19.91 -20.67
N PHE A 97 12.53 -19.90 -19.65
CA PHE A 97 13.52 -20.98 -19.41
C PHE A 97 12.88 -22.35 -19.21
N ALA A 98 11.72 -22.44 -18.55
CA ALA A 98 11.05 -23.71 -18.26
C ALA A 98 10.27 -24.29 -19.45
N PHE A 99 9.73 -23.43 -20.32
CA PHE A 99 8.77 -23.83 -21.36
C PHE A 99 9.26 -23.60 -22.79
N ASP A 100 10.36 -22.88 -23.01
CA ASP A 100 11.03 -22.74 -24.30
C ASP A 100 12.33 -23.56 -24.32
N GLU A 101 12.25 -24.76 -24.90
CA GLU A 101 13.40 -25.65 -25.06
C GLU A 101 14.55 -25.02 -25.85
N THR A 102 14.26 -24.12 -26.79
CA THR A 102 15.29 -23.46 -27.61
C THR A 102 16.09 -22.52 -26.72
N PHE A 103 15.40 -21.72 -25.90
CA PHE A 103 16.03 -20.83 -24.94
C PHE A 103 16.77 -21.59 -23.84
N GLN A 104 16.16 -22.65 -23.30
CA GLN A 104 16.78 -23.53 -22.30
C GLN A 104 18.08 -24.16 -22.82
N ARG A 105 18.06 -24.76 -24.02
CA ARG A 105 19.27 -25.31 -24.66
C ARG A 105 20.31 -24.23 -24.93
N THR A 106 19.88 -23.04 -25.34
CA THR A 106 20.79 -21.90 -25.53
C THR A 106 21.50 -21.53 -24.23
N CYS A 107 20.84 -21.64 -23.09
CA CYS A 107 21.43 -21.36 -21.77
C CYS A 107 22.27 -22.54 -21.22
N LEU A 108 21.93 -23.79 -21.55
CA LEU A 108 22.55 -25.00 -21.00
C LEU A 108 23.66 -25.63 -21.88
N SER A 109 23.81 -25.24 -23.15
CA SER A 109 24.83 -25.84 -24.02
C SER A 109 26.23 -25.27 -23.72
N PHE A 110 26.95 -25.87 -22.76
CA PHE A 110 28.28 -25.41 -22.31
C PHE A 110 29.48 -25.93 -23.12
N THR A 111 29.26 -26.62 -24.25
CA THR A 111 30.29 -27.48 -24.84
C THR A 111 31.40 -26.76 -25.62
N HIS A 112 31.16 -25.62 -26.28
CA HIS A 112 32.17 -24.96 -27.14
C HIS A 112 32.33 -23.43 -27.02
N ASP A 113 31.42 -22.70 -26.37
CA ASP A 113 31.46 -21.23 -26.30
C ASP A 113 31.09 -20.71 -24.89
N PHE A 114 31.88 -21.12 -23.90
CA PHE A 114 31.60 -20.85 -22.49
C PHE A 114 31.51 -19.35 -22.18
N GLU A 115 32.36 -18.52 -22.79
CA GLU A 115 32.42 -17.08 -22.53
C GLU A 115 31.16 -16.35 -23.02
N SER A 116 30.67 -16.65 -24.23
CA SER A 116 29.43 -16.04 -24.74
C SER A 116 28.21 -16.48 -23.94
N LYS A 117 28.18 -17.72 -23.44
CA LYS A 117 27.09 -18.20 -22.57
C LYS A 117 27.13 -17.56 -21.18
N LEU A 118 28.31 -17.37 -20.61
CA LEU A 118 28.48 -16.61 -19.37
C LEU A 118 27.95 -15.19 -19.53
N ILE A 119 28.23 -14.53 -20.66
CA ILE A 119 27.71 -13.18 -20.96
C ILE A 119 26.17 -13.17 -20.99
N ILE A 120 25.53 -14.16 -21.63
CA ILE A 120 24.06 -14.24 -21.69
C ILE A 120 23.46 -14.42 -20.28
N ILE A 121 23.99 -15.37 -19.48
CA ILE A 121 23.50 -15.62 -18.12
C ILE A 121 23.75 -14.41 -17.22
N LEU A 122 24.91 -13.75 -17.37
CA LEU A 122 25.23 -12.51 -16.65
C LEU A 122 24.25 -11.39 -17.03
N LEU A 123 23.94 -11.23 -18.31
CA LEU A 123 23.01 -10.19 -18.78
C LEU A 123 21.60 -10.45 -18.24
N ILE A 124 21.12 -11.69 -18.26
CA ILE A 124 19.82 -12.06 -17.66
C ILE A 124 19.80 -11.75 -16.16
N THR A 125 20.82 -12.20 -15.42
CA THR A 125 20.90 -11.99 -13.96
C THR A 125 21.04 -10.51 -13.59
N LEU A 126 21.74 -9.70 -14.41
CA LEU A 126 21.80 -8.24 -14.29
C LEU A 126 20.44 -7.60 -14.55
N CYS A 127 19.78 -7.93 -15.67
CA CYS A 127 18.47 -7.38 -16.01
C CYS A 127 17.41 -7.64 -14.93
N ILE A 128 17.50 -8.77 -14.23
CA ILE A 128 16.58 -9.14 -13.16
C ILE A 128 16.98 -8.48 -11.84
N ASN A 129 18.19 -8.75 -11.35
CA ASN A 129 18.54 -8.44 -9.97
C ASN A 129 19.06 -7.01 -9.77
N LEU A 130 19.62 -6.37 -10.80
CA LEU A 130 20.13 -5.00 -10.67
C LEU A 130 19.01 -3.98 -10.41
N PRO A 131 17.86 -4.00 -11.12
CA PRO A 131 16.73 -3.14 -10.78
C PRO A 131 16.21 -3.37 -9.36
N ILE A 132 16.13 -4.63 -8.90
CA ILE A 132 15.70 -4.97 -7.54
C ILE A 132 16.70 -4.42 -6.51
N ALA A 133 18.00 -4.56 -6.78
CA ALA A 133 19.06 -4.03 -5.92
C ALA A 133 18.98 -2.50 -5.80
N ILE A 134 18.85 -1.79 -6.93
CA ILE A 134 18.73 -0.33 -6.96
C ILE A 134 17.47 0.11 -6.21
N GLY A 135 16.32 -0.53 -6.47
CA GLY A 135 15.07 -0.27 -5.75
C GLY A 135 15.23 -0.47 -4.23
N ALA A 136 15.87 -1.56 -3.81
CA ALA A 136 16.16 -1.86 -2.41
C ALA A 136 17.09 -0.80 -1.76
N PHE A 137 18.14 -0.36 -2.45
CA PHE A 137 19.00 0.71 -1.94
C PHE A 137 18.26 2.05 -1.83
N MET A 138 17.41 2.39 -2.79
CA MET A 138 16.59 3.61 -2.71
C MET A 138 15.58 3.56 -1.56
N MET A 139 14.97 2.39 -1.30
CA MET A 139 14.10 2.20 -0.12
C MET A 139 14.86 2.25 1.20
N SER A 140 16.17 1.95 1.19
CA SER A 140 16.96 1.83 2.42
C SER A 140 17.14 3.12 3.22
N GLY A 141 16.90 4.28 2.61
CA GLY A 141 16.91 5.57 3.31
C GLY A 141 15.86 5.66 4.41
N ARG A 142 14.75 4.93 4.26
CA ARG A 142 13.63 4.90 5.23
C ARG A 142 13.44 3.51 5.85
N LEU A 143 13.74 2.46 5.08
CA LEU A 143 13.68 1.07 5.52
C LEU A 143 15.10 0.49 5.56
N SER A 144 15.87 0.79 6.62
CA SER A 144 17.29 0.43 6.73
C SER A 144 17.62 -1.05 6.47
N ALA A 145 16.68 -1.95 6.77
CA ALA A 145 16.77 -3.38 6.47
C ALA A 145 16.97 -3.69 4.97
N MET A 146 16.44 -2.84 4.08
CA MET A 146 16.55 -3.00 2.63
C MET A 146 17.97 -2.84 2.12
N LYS A 147 18.88 -2.22 2.89
CA LYS A 147 20.31 -2.13 2.51
C LYS A 147 20.94 -3.52 2.35
N LYS A 148 20.65 -4.44 3.29
CA LYS A 148 21.16 -5.82 3.25
C LYS A 148 20.56 -6.60 2.07
N SER A 149 19.27 -6.39 1.83
CA SER A 149 18.59 -6.98 0.67
C SER A 149 19.18 -6.48 -0.64
N GLY A 150 19.44 -5.17 -0.76
CA GLY A 150 20.07 -4.56 -1.93
C GLY A 150 21.46 -5.14 -2.20
N THR A 151 22.28 -5.32 -1.17
CA THR A 151 23.59 -5.99 -1.31
C THR A 151 23.43 -7.44 -1.77
N ALA A 152 22.46 -8.19 -1.23
CA ALA A 152 22.21 -9.56 -1.65
C ALA A 152 21.78 -9.65 -3.13
N TYR A 153 20.87 -8.78 -3.57
CA TYR A 153 20.47 -8.72 -4.99
C TYR A 153 21.62 -8.28 -5.89
N LEU A 154 22.46 -7.35 -5.45
CA LEU A 154 23.65 -6.96 -6.22
C LEU A 154 24.61 -8.15 -6.38
N LEU A 155 24.85 -8.91 -5.31
CA LEU A 155 25.67 -10.12 -5.38
C LEU A 155 25.04 -11.20 -6.26
N LEU A 156 23.71 -11.36 -6.22
CA LEU A 156 22.97 -12.26 -7.13
C LEU A 156 23.07 -11.81 -8.59
N ALA A 157 23.07 -10.51 -8.86
CA ALA A 157 23.21 -9.95 -10.21
C ALA A 157 24.56 -10.28 -10.85
N PHE A 158 25.62 -10.30 -10.04
CA PHE A 158 26.98 -10.63 -10.50
C PHE A 158 27.38 -12.07 -10.18
N LEU A 159 26.46 -12.88 -9.63
CA LEU A 159 26.76 -14.23 -9.15
C LEU A 159 27.39 -15.13 -10.22
N PRO A 160 26.91 -15.17 -11.49
CA PRO A 160 27.54 -15.99 -12.52
C PRO A 160 29.02 -15.63 -12.73
N LEU A 161 29.34 -14.34 -12.73
CA LEU A 161 30.70 -13.83 -12.88
C LEU A 161 31.56 -14.14 -11.65
N ILE A 162 31.01 -13.95 -10.44
CA ILE A 162 31.69 -14.27 -9.18
C ILE A 162 32.05 -15.75 -9.12
N VAL A 163 31.08 -16.64 -9.40
CA VAL A 163 31.30 -18.08 -9.44
C VAL A 163 32.34 -18.45 -10.49
N PHE A 164 32.27 -17.87 -11.69
CA PHE A 164 33.25 -18.12 -12.73
C PHE A 164 34.68 -17.75 -12.29
N ILE A 165 34.87 -16.55 -11.72
CA ILE A 165 36.18 -16.09 -11.25
C ILE A 165 36.70 -17.01 -10.14
N ILE A 166 35.85 -17.35 -9.17
CA ILE A 166 36.22 -18.25 -8.07
C ILE A 166 36.61 -19.63 -8.61
N VAL A 167 35.81 -20.23 -9.48
CA VAL A 167 36.14 -21.51 -10.10
C VAL A 167 37.46 -21.42 -10.88
N LYS A 168 37.67 -20.37 -11.69
CA LYS A 168 38.90 -20.20 -12.47
C LYS A 168 40.16 -20.08 -11.61
N ILE A 169 40.09 -19.37 -10.48
CA ILE A 169 41.23 -19.18 -9.56
C ILE A 169 41.55 -20.46 -8.78
N PHE A 170 40.52 -21.15 -8.29
CA PHE A 170 40.71 -22.26 -7.36
C PHE A 170 40.75 -23.63 -8.03
N ALA A 171 40.08 -23.83 -9.18
CA ALA A 171 40.04 -25.13 -9.84
C ALA A 171 41.42 -25.60 -10.31
N SER A 172 42.30 -24.68 -10.72
CA SER A 172 43.68 -25.01 -11.12
C SER A 172 44.53 -25.55 -9.96
N ASN A 173 44.17 -25.23 -8.72
CA ASN A 173 44.90 -25.60 -7.51
C ASN A 173 44.32 -26.86 -6.82
N ILE A 174 43.20 -27.40 -7.31
CA ILE A 174 42.53 -28.55 -6.70
C ILE A 174 42.87 -29.82 -7.50
N SER A 175 43.72 -30.67 -6.93
CA SER A 175 44.13 -31.95 -7.55
C SER A 175 43.20 -33.12 -7.21
N SER A 176 42.42 -33.03 -6.13
CA SER A 176 41.51 -34.11 -5.70
C SER A 176 40.08 -33.87 -6.17
N TYR A 177 39.48 -34.87 -6.81
CA TYR A 177 38.06 -34.87 -7.19
C TYR A 177 37.13 -34.62 -5.99
N SER A 178 37.46 -35.16 -4.81
CA SER A 178 36.64 -34.96 -3.61
C SER A 178 36.69 -33.51 -3.12
N ALA A 179 37.86 -32.87 -3.19
CA ALA A 179 38.03 -31.48 -2.82
C ALA A 179 37.32 -30.55 -3.82
N PHE A 180 37.38 -30.87 -5.11
CA PHE A 180 36.65 -30.13 -6.15
C PHE A 180 35.13 -30.24 -5.96
N ARG A 181 34.63 -31.44 -5.65
CA ARG A 181 33.21 -31.64 -5.34
C ARG A 181 32.76 -30.84 -4.11
N ASN A 182 33.53 -30.88 -3.02
CA ASN A 182 33.21 -30.11 -1.82
C ASN A 182 33.24 -28.59 -2.08
N PHE A 183 34.17 -28.13 -2.92
CA PHE A 183 34.23 -26.74 -3.37
C PHE A 183 33.00 -26.34 -4.19
N MET A 184 32.52 -27.19 -5.11
CA MET A 184 31.29 -26.95 -5.87
C MET A 184 30.04 -26.96 -4.98
N ILE A 185 29.98 -27.81 -3.96
CA ILE A 185 28.91 -27.81 -2.94
C ILE A 185 28.92 -26.49 -2.14
N PHE A 186 30.10 -26.01 -1.77
CA PHE A 186 30.22 -24.72 -1.09
C PHE A 186 29.72 -23.58 -1.97
N LEU A 187 30.06 -23.58 -3.26
CA LEU A 187 29.58 -22.59 -4.22
C LEU A 187 28.07 -22.67 -4.45
N SER A 188 27.48 -23.87 -4.44
CA SER A 188 26.02 -24.03 -4.59
C SER A 188 25.23 -23.57 -3.36
N ALA A 189 25.88 -23.38 -2.21
CA ALA A 189 25.26 -22.76 -1.03
C ALA A 189 25.09 -21.24 -1.18
N LEU A 190 25.91 -20.58 -2.01
CA LEU A 190 25.92 -19.12 -2.14
C LEU A 190 24.56 -18.53 -2.58
N PRO A 191 23.89 -19.05 -3.63
CA PRO A 191 22.56 -18.59 -4.03
C PRO A 191 21.52 -18.74 -2.92
N LEU A 192 21.58 -19.83 -2.16
CA LEU A 192 20.68 -20.07 -1.03
C LEU A 192 20.89 -19.05 0.09
N VAL A 193 22.15 -18.84 0.50
CA VAL A 193 22.48 -17.86 1.55
C VAL A 193 22.06 -16.46 1.13
N LEU A 194 22.35 -16.05 -0.11
CA LEU A 194 21.95 -14.74 -0.64
C LEU A 194 20.42 -14.59 -0.69
N SER A 195 19.70 -15.64 -1.06
CA SER A 195 18.23 -15.66 -1.05
C SER A 195 17.66 -15.50 0.36
N ILE A 196 18.24 -16.19 1.36
CA ILE A 196 17.84 -16.05 2.76
C ILE A 196 18.10 -14.62 3.25
N VAL A 197 19.25 -14.02 2.92
CA VAL A 197 19.57 -12.64 3.31
C VAL A 197 18.59 -11.65 2.67
N ALA A 198 18.28 -11.82 1.38
CA ALA A 198 17.32 -10.99 0.66
C ALA A 198 15.92 -11.06 1.29
N VAL A 199 15.38 -12.28 1.47
CA VAL A 199 14.07 -12.50 2.09
C VAL A 199 14.01 -11.99 3.53
N SER A 200 15.08 -12.21 4.31
CA SER A 200 15.19 -11.65 5.67
C SER A 200 15.16 -10.12 5.68
N GLY A 201 15.73 -9.49 4.65
CA GLY A 201 15.67 -8.04 4.46
C GLY A 201 14.23 -7.55 4.29
N TRP A 202 13.42 -8.24 3.48
CA TRP A 202 12.00 -7.92 3.29
C TRP A 202 11.19 -8.08 4.58
N TRP A 203 11.34 -9.18 5.30
CA TRP A 203 10.64 -9.37 6.58
C TRP A 203 11.05 -8.34 7.64
N LYS A 204 12.33 -7.95 7.67
CA LYS A 204 12.78 -6.85 8.53
C LYS A 204 12.26 -5.49 8.07
N ALA A 205 12.11 -5.26 6.77
CA ALA A 205 11.49 -4.05 6.25
C ALA A 205 10.01 -3.94 6.66
N VAL A 206 9.28 -5.06 6.72
CA VAL A 206 7.92 -5.11 7.29
C VAL A 206 7.92 -4.68 8.75
N SER A 207 8.84 -5.24 9.55
CA SER A 207 8.96 -4.89 10.98
C SER A 207 9.31 -3.41 11.15
N ASN A 208 10.28 -2.89 10.39
CA ASN A 208 10.68 -1.48 10.46
C ASN A 208 9.54 -0.56 10.03
N ALA A 209 8.83 -0.90 8.95
CA ALA A 209 7.69 -0.12 8.48
C ALA A 209 6.58 -0.09 9.55
N ARG A 210 6.32 -1.22 10.20
CA ARG A 210 5.35 -1.30 11.30
C ARG A 210 5.77 -0.45 12.50
N LEU A 211 7.05 -0.47 12.88
CA LEU A 211 7.57 0.38 13.95
C LEU A 211 7.43 1.86 13.61
N ILE A 212 7.74 2.26 12.37
CA ILE A 212 7.56 3.65 11.94
C ILE A 212 6.07 4.03 11.94
N GLU A 213 5.18 3.13 11.53
CA GLU A 213 3.73 3.35 11.59
C GLU A 213 3.19 3.42 13.03
N GLU A 214 3.80 2.72 13.99
CA GLU A 214 3.44 2.71 15.41
C GLU A 214 4.04 3.94 16.14
N ASP A 215 5.30 4.29 15.89
CA ASP A 215 5.96 5.49 16.43
C ASP A 215 5.26 6.77 15.94
N ASN A 216 4.83 6.81 14.67
CA ASN A 216 4.04 7.92 14.12
C ASN A 216 2.56 7.88 14.56
N ALA A 217 2.12 6.85 15.29
CA ALA A 217 0.78 6.80 15.89
C ALA A 217 0.75 7.38 17.31
N ASP A 218 1.90 7.47 17.98
CA ASP A 218 2.09 8.08 19.29
C ASP A 218 2.52 9.57 19.21
N GLU A 219 2.85 10.07 18.01
CA GLU A 219 2.86 11.51 17.75
C GLU A 219 1.42 11.98 17.52
N PRO A 220 0.81 12.78 18.43
CA PRO A 220 -0.27 13.66 18.01
C PRO A 220 0.24 14.48 16.84
N ASP A 221 -0.57 14.59 15.80
CA ASP A 221 -0.29 15.27 14.53
C ASP A 221 -0.04 16.78 14.76
N TYR A 222 1.07 17.15 15.40
CA TYR A 222 1.57 18.51 15.60
C TYR A 222 2.46 18.89 14.42
N LEU A 223 1.90 18.79 13.22
CA LEU A 223 2.33 19.60 12.09
C LEU A 223 1.17 20.44 11.57
N THR A 224 0.57 21.22 12.47
CA THR A 224 0.11 22.56 12.12
C THR A 224 0.58 23.56 13.18
N ALA A 225 1.47 24.45 12.73
CA ALA A 225 1.91 25.70 13.35
C ALA A 225 2.50 25.64 14.78
N GLU A 226 3.83 25.84 14.86
CA GLU A 226 4.44 26.50 16.03
C GLU A 226 3.65 27.79 16.34
N THR A 227 2.87 27.76 17.42
CA THR A 227 2.39 28.97 18.07
C THR A 227 3.26 29.18 19.30
N THR A 228 4.23 30.07 19.14
CA THR A 228 4.95 30.70 20.24
C THR A 228 3.93 31.18 21.27
N TYR A 229 4.02 30.66 22.50
CA TYR A 229 3.27 31.17 23.63
C TYR A 229 3.65 32.64 23.85
N VAL A 230 2.72 33.55 23.57
CA VAL A 230 2.74 34.91 24.11
C VAL A 230 1.66 34.95 25.18
N GLU A 231 2.06 35.00 26.45
CA GLU A 231 1.18 35.40 27.54
C GLU A 231 0.62 36.79 27.22
N GLN A 232 -0.70 36.88 26.99
CA GLN A 232 -1.40 38.15 26.88
C GLN A 232 -2.18 38.41 28.19
N PRO A 233 -1.91 39.51 28.91
CA PRO A 233 -2.55 39.78 30.19
C PRO A 233 -4.01 40.22 30.02
N ALA A 234 -4.80 39.96 31.07
CA ALA A 234 -6.24 40.17 31.15
C ALA A 234 -6.70 41.59 30.75
N THR A 235 -7.74 41.66 29.91
CA THR A 235 -8.47 42.89 29.57
C THR A 235 -9.53 43.21 30.64
N PRO A 236 -9.65 44.45 31.13
CA PRO A 236 -10.83 44.92 31.85
C PRO A 236 -11.91 45.49 30.89
N ALA A 237 -13.13 45.55 31.41
CA ALA A 237 -14.40 45.72 30.71
C ALA A 237 -14.70 47.11 30.09
N VAL A 238 -15.67 47.04 29.16
CA VAL A 238 -16.41 48.01 28.30
C VAL A 238 -16.82 49.34 28.96
N PRO A 239 -17.18 50.41 28.19
CA PRO A 239 -18.59 50.60 27.79
C PRO A 239 -18.86 51.16 26.36
N ALA A 240 -20.09 50.91 25.89
CA ALA A 240 -20.68 51.10 24.56
C ALA A 240 -20.93 52.57 24.12
N THR A 241 -21.00 52.87 22.81
CA THR A 241 -22.17 53.38 22.00
C THR A 241 -21.76 53.58 20.50
N PRO A 242 -22.62 53.99 19.51
CA PRO A 242 -22.81 53.21 18.27
C PRO A 242 -22.47 53.95 16.94
N ALA A 243 -22.68 53.22 15.83
CA ALA A 243 -22.77 53.66 14.43
C ALA A 243 -21.47 53.87 13.64
N ALA A 244 -21.25 53.00 12.64
CA ALA A 244 -21.27 53.38 11.22
C ALA A 244 -21.09 52.13 10.35
N GLU A 245 -21.91 52.02 9.31
CA GLU A 245 -21.81 51.02 8.25
C GLU A 245 -20.42 51.10 7.58
N THR A 246 -19.74 49.97 7.46
CA THR A 246 -18.58 49.81 6.58
C THR A 246 -18.66 48.42 5.97
N PRO A 247 -18.43 48.25 4.65
CA PRO A 247 -18.63 46.97 3.99
C PRO A 247 -17.65 45.94 4.53
N ARG A 248 -18.17 44.81 5.00
CA ARG A 248 -17.37 43.67 5.44
C ARG A 248 -16.62 43.14 4.21
N PRO A 249 -15.28 43.14 4.17
CA PRO A 249 -14.56 42.47 3.10
C PRO A 249 -14.88 40.97 3.15
N ALA A 250 -15.06 40.36 1.98
CA ALA A 250 -15.39 38.96 1.79
C ALA A 250 -14.57 38.08 2.74
N GLN A 251 -15.26 37.43 3.68
CA GLN A 251 -14.66 36.39 4.51
C GLN A 251 -14.19 35.30 3.56
N GLN A 252 -12.87 35.14 3.46
CA GLN A 252 -12.27 33.92 2.95
C GLN A 252 -12.85 32.78 3.79
N GLN A 253 -13.62 31.92 3.13
CA GLN A 253 -14.15 30.69 3.71
C GLN A 253 -12.99 29.92 4.37
N PRO A 254 -13.15 29.44 5.61
CA PRO A 254 -12.22 28.47 6.16
C PRO A 254 -12.22 27.27 5.21
N GLN A 255 -11.07 26.90 4.67
CA GLN A 255 -10.87 25.61 4.03
C GLN A 255 -11.11 24.52 5.09
N GLN A 256 -12.37 24.10 5.23
CA GLN A 256 -12.76 22.98 6.07
C GLN A 256 -12.08 21.74 5.51
N THR A 257 -11.08 21.25 6.23
CA THR A 257 -10.29 20.09 5.85
C THR A 257 -11.09 18.85 6.24
N PHE A 258 -11.97 18.41 5.35
CA PHE A 258 -12.70 17.17 5.56
C PHE A 258 -11.78 15.97 5.28
N ALA A 259 -11.82 14.96 6.16
CA ALA A 259 -10.94 13.81 6.11
C ALA A 259 -11.23 12.90 4.89
N PRO A 260 -10.21 12.46 4.11
CA PRO A 260 -10.41 11.58 2.96
C PRO A 260 -10.99 10.21 3.33
N ARG A 261 -12.06 9.80 2.64
CA ARG A 261 -12.65 8.46 2.65
C ARG A 261 -11.92 7.56 1.65
N SER A 262 -11.90 6.26 1.93
CA SER A 262 -11.37 5.27 0.99
C SER A 262 -12.49 4.61 0.15
N ALA A 263 -12.25 4.48 -1.15
CA ALA A 263 -13.19 3.96 -2.14
C ALA A 263 -13.59 2.50 -1.87
N SER A 264 -14.89 2.19 -1.90
CA SER A 264 -15.44 0.85 -1.70
C SER A 264 -15.51 0.09 -3.03
N SER A 265 -14.87 -1.09 -3.12
CA SER A 265 -14.79 -1.93 -4.33
C SER A 265 -15.86 -3.02 -4.41
N ILE A 266 -16.98 -2.85 -3.71
CA ILE A 266 -18.13 -3.78 -3.72
C ILE A 266 -19.22 -3.34 -4.71
N THR A 267 -20.04 -4.28 -5.17
CA THR A 267 -21.16 -3.94 -6.07
C THR A 267 -22.31 -3.25 -5.32
N PRO A 268 -23.16 -2.46 -6.02
CA PRO A 268 -24.35 -1.84 -5.41
C PRO A 268 -25.30 -2.85 -4.75
N GLU A 269 -25.43 -4.05 -5.31
CA GLU A 269 -26.24 -5.14 -4.76
C GLU A 269 -25.64 -5.68 -3.46
N GLN A 270 -24.32 -5.83 -3.40
CA GLN A 270 -23.61 -6.23 -2.18
C GLN A 270 -23.75 -5.17 -1.08
N LYS A 271 -23.66 -3.89 -1.45
CA LYS A 271 -23.90 -2.78 -0.52
C LYS A 271 -25.32 -2.79 0.02
N LYS A 272 -26.32 -2.98 -0.85
CA LYS A 272 -27.74 -3.06 -0.47
C LYS A 272 -28.02 -4.26 0.45
N LEU A 273 -27.36 -5.39 0.21
CA LEU A 273 -27.45 -6.59 1.05
C LEU A 273 -26.92 -6.31 2.46
N LEU A 274 -25.74 -5.69 2.59
CA LEU A 274 -25.15 -5.29 3.88
C LEU A 274 -26.04 -4.30 4.64
N MET A 275 -26.64 -3.33 3.94
CA MET A 275 -27.58 -2.38 4.53
C MET A 275 -28.83 -3.04 5.10
N GLY A 276 -29.23 -4.22 4.60
CA GLY A 276 -30.40 -4.98 5.06
C GLY A 276 -30.13 -5.97 6.20
N MET A 277 -28.86 -6.21 6.56
CA MET A 277 -28.50 -7.14 7.63
C MET A 277 -28.70 -6.53 9.02
N THR A 278 -28.92 -7.35 10.04
CA THR A 278 -28.94 -6.93 11.45
C THR A 278 -27.54 -6.65 11.99
N ASP A 279 -27.43 -5.93 13.11
CA ASP A 279 -26.13 -5.62 13.73
C ASP A 279 -25.38 -6.87 14.17
N ASN A 280 -26.09 -7.92 14.58
CA ASN A 280 -25.52 -9.23 14.90
C ASN A 280 -24.94 -9.92 13.66
N GLU A 281 -25.64 -9.85 12.52
CA GLU A 281 -25.15 -10.42 11.25
C GLU A 281 -23.93 -9.66 10.73
N LEU A 282 -23.93 -8.32 10.83
CA LEU A 282 -22.76 -7.49 10.50
C LEU A 282 -21.58 -7.80 11.43
N THR A 283 -21.83 -7.94 12.73
CA THR A 283 -20.81 -8.33 13.72
C THR A 283 -20.22 -9.71 13.42
N ASN A 284 -21.04 -10.67 12.98
CA ASN A 284 -20.57 -11.98 12.56
C ASN A 284 -19.68 -11.93 11.32
N ILE A 285 -20.00 -11.07 10.34
CA ILE A 285 -19.15 -10.83 9.16
C ILE A 285 -17.80 -10.28 9.59
N ILE A 286 -17.80 -9.27 10.48
CA ILE A 286 -16.60 -8.60 10.98
C ILE A 286 -15.70 -9.55 11.78
N ASN A 287 -16.29 -10.44 12.57
CA ASN A 287 -15.56 -11.40 13.41
C ASN A 287 -15.05 -12.63 12.64
N ASN A 288 -15.58 -12.90 11.44
CA ASN A 288 -15.19 -14.03 10.60
C ASN A 288 -14.74 -13.59 9.21
N PRO A 289 -13.73 -12.71 9.09
CA PRO A 289 -13.33 -12.11 7.81
C PRO A 289 -12.84 -13.15 6.80
N THR A 290 -12.31 -14.29 7.26
CA THR A 290 -11.80 -15.38 6.42
C THR A 290 -12.90 -16.13 5.66
N LEU A 291 -14.16 -15.99 6.05
CA LEU A 291 -15.30 -16.60 5.35
C LEU A 291 -15.73 -15.81 4.12
N TYR A 292 -15.22 -14.58 3.94
CA TYR A 292 -15.59 -13.68 2.87
C TYR A 292 -14.39 -13.46 1.94
N ALA A 293 -14.53 -13.87 0.68
CA ALA A 293 -13.45 -13.80 -0.31
C ALA A 293 -13.06 -12.36 -0.70
N ASN A 294 -13.96 -11.38 -0.47
CA ASN A 294 -13.72 -9.97 -0.76
C ASN A 294 -13.52 -9.19 0.56
N PRO A 295 -12.31 -8.72 0.87
CA PRO A 295 -12.05 -7.89 2.04
C PRO A 295 -12.89 -6.60 2.08
N ALA A 296 -13.19 -6.00 0.92
CA ALA A 296 -14.00 -4.78 0.85
C ALA A 296 -15.45 -4.99 1.31
N PHE A 297 -15.95 -6.24 1.23
CA PHE A 297 -17.27 -6.59 1.76
C PHE A 297 -17.30 -6.57 3.29
N VAL A 298 -16.20 -7.01 3.92
CA VAL A 298 -16.04 -6.96 5.38
C VAL A 298 -15.84 -5.53 5.85
N ASP A 299 -15.10 -4.71 5.10
CA ASP A 299 -14.89 -3.30 5.42
C ASP A 299 -16.18 -2.49 5.28
N GLU A 300 -17.00 -2.73 4.25
CA GLU A 300 -18.31 -2.10 4.15
C GLU A 300 -19.27 -2.59 5.25
N ALA A 301 -19.21 -3.86 5.65
CA ALA A 301 -19.99 -4.38 6.78
C ALA A 301 -19.62 -3.65 8.08
N ARG A 302 -18.31 -3.43 8.31
CA ARG A 302 -17.79 -2.64 9.42
C ARG A 302 -18.30 -1.20 9.36
N ARG A 303 -18.19 -0.53 8.21
CA ARG A 303 -18.72 0.83 8.03
C ARG A 303 -20.21 0.93 8.29
N THR A 304 -20.98 -0.04 7.79
CA THR A 304 -22.44 -0.08 7.98
C THR A 304 -22.79 -0.19 9.46
N LEU A 305 -22.10 -1.06 10.20
CA LEU A 305 -22.30 -1.20 11.64
C LEU A 305 -21.87 0.07 12.41
N THR A 306 -20.69 0.62 12.11
CA THR A 306 -20.20 1.86 12.74
C THR A 306 -21.14 3.03 12.47
N LYS A 307 -21.69 3.15 11.26
CA LYS A 307 -22.66 4.19 10.91
C LYS A 307 -23.96 4.04 11.72
N ARG A 308 -24.44 2.82 11.97
CA ARG A 308 -25.62 2.57 12.82
C ARG A 308 -25.37 2.87 14.29
N GLN A 309 -24.22 2.45 14.80
CA GLN A 309 -23.81 2.76 16.18
C GLN A 309 -23.59 4.26 16.36
N GLY A 310 -23.02 4.92 15.35
CA GLY A 310 -22.89 6.38 15.29
C GLY A 310 -24.23 7.09 15.29
N TRP A 311 -25.16 6.62 14.47
CA TRP A 311 -26.54 7.10 14.45
C TRP A 311 -27.22 6.99 15.82
N GLU A 312 -27.13 5.83 16.48
CA GLU A 312 -27.68 5.64 17.82
C GLU A 312 -27.09 6.59 18.87
N ALA A 313 -25.84 7.01 18.69
CA ALA A 313 -25.17 7.96 19.58
C ALA A 313 -25.62 9.42 19.37
N ILE A 314 -26.07 9.79 18.16
CA ILE A 314 -26.39 11.18 17.79
C ILE A 314 -27.88 11.42 17.52
N LYS A 315 -28.72 10.37 17.47
CA LYS A 315 -30.14 10.47 17.10
C LYS A 315 -30.93 11.49 17.94
N ASP A 316 -30.55 11.64 19.20
CA ASP A 316 -31.20 12.53 20.17
C ASP A 316 -30.56 13.93 20.22
N PHE A 317 -29.57 14.22 19.37
CA PHE A 317 -28.91 15.53 19.33
C PHE A 317 -29.82 16.57 18.69
N SER A 318 -29.75 17.79 19.21
CA SER A 318 -30.38 18.95 18.58
C SER A 318 -29.64 19.36 17.31
N ASP A 319 -30.30 20.13 16.46
CA ASP A 319 -29.72 20.64 15.21
C ASP A 319 -28.42 21.42 15.43
N GLN A 320 -28.34 22.25 16.49
CA GLN A 320 -27.12 22.97 16.83
C GLN A 320 -25.99 22.03 17.27
N GLN A 321 -26.32 20.96 17.99
CA GLN A 321 -25.34 19.95 18.37
C GLN A 321 -24.85 19.16 17.15
N LEU A 322 -25.74 18.83 16.21
CA LEU A 322 -25.38 18.15 14.97
C LEU A 322 -24.49 19.03 14.08
N ILE A 323 -24.78 20.34 13.95
CA ILE A 323 -23.91 21.28 13.23
C ILE A 323 -22.53 21.34 13.87
N SER A 324 -22.44 21.52 15.20
CA SER A 324 -21.13 21.57 15.88
C SER A 324 -20.37 20.25 15.79
N VAL A 325 -21.05 19.10 15.77
CA VAL A 325 -20.42 17.80 15.51
C VAL A 325 -19.79 17.75 14.12
N VAL A 326 -20.51 18.22 13.10
CA VAL A 326 -20.06 18.21 11.70
C VAL A 326 -18.95 19.23 11.43
N HIS A 327 -19.00 20.42 12.06
CA HIS A 327 -18.04 21.50 11.84
C HIS A 327 -16.81 21.43 12.73
N ASP A 328 -17.00 21.21 14.03
CA ASP A 328 -15.94 21.37 15.03
C ASP A 328 -15.40 20.01 15.50
N ASN A 329 -16.22 18.96 15.41
CA ASN A 329 -15.95 17.61 15.90
C ASN A 329 -15.20 17.56 17.25
N ILE A 330 -15.58 18.44 18.19
CA ILE A 330 -14.86 18.63 19.48
C ILE A 330 -14.78 17.32 20.29
N GLN A 331 -15.75 16.43 20.09
CA GLN A 331 -15.85 15.14 20.79
C GLN A 331 -15.03 14.02 20.12
N GLY A 332 -14.39 14.28 18.98
CA GLY A 332 -13.52 13.31 18.29
C GLY A 332 -14.29 12.13 17.68
N PHE A 333 -15.51 12.37 17.20
CA PHE A 333 -16.31 11.33 16.53
C PHE A 333 -15.62 10.83 15.27
N ALA A 334 -15.80 9.53 15.01
CA ALA A 334 -15.30 8.90 13.80
C ALA A 334 -16.04 9.45 12.55
N PRO A 335 -15.38 9.54 11.39
CA PRO A 335 -15.96 10.01 10.13
C PRO A 335 -17.33 9.43 9.77
N GLU A 336 -17.59 8.16 10.11
CA GLU A 336 -18.86 7.48 9.83
C GLU A 336 -20.03 8.03 10.68
N VAL A 337 -19.72 8.59 11.85
CA VAL A 337 -20.68 9.31 12.71
C VAL A 337 -20.94 10.71 12.16
N LEU A 338 -19.90 11.38 11.65
CA LEU A 338 -20.02 12.68 10.99
C LEU A 338 -20.83 12.58 9.69
N ASP A 339 -20.71 11.44 9.00
CA ASP A 339 -21.56 11.08 7.86
C ASP A 339 -23.02 10.93 8.25
N ALA A 340 -23.29 10.22 9.35
CA ALA A 340 -24.64 10.10 9.87
C ALA A 340 -25.19 11.47 10.30
N ALA A 341 -24.38 12.32 10.93
CA ALA A 341 -24.78 13.65 11.37
C ALA A 341 -25.09 14.58 10.18
N SER A 342 -24.24 14.61 9.15
CA SER A 342 -24.49 15.41 7.94
C SER A 342 -25.71 14.92 7.15
N MET A 343 -25.94 13.60 7.09
CA MET A 343 -27.12 13.01 6.47
C MET A 343 -28.39 13.33 7.26
N GLU A 344 -28.30 13.39 8.58
CA GLU A 344 -29.44 13.76 9.43
C GLU A 344 -29.77 15.24 9.32
N LEU A 345 -28.77 16.13 9.30
CA LEU A 345 -28.98 17.55 9.01
C LEU A 345 -29.68 17.76 7.66
N LEU A 346 -29.29 16.97 6.65
CA LEU A 346 -29.96 16.96 5.34
C LEU A 346 -31.39 16.43 5.44
N ALA A 347 -31.62 15.33 6.17
CA ALA A 347 -32.94 14.71 6.32
C ALA A 347 -33.92 15.58 7.11
N ARG A 348 -33.41 16.34 8.10
CA ARG A 348 -34.17 17.33 8.88
C ARG A 348 -34.41 18.65 8.15
N GLU A 349 -33.89 18.79 6.93
CA GLU A 349 -33.89 20.03 6.15
C GLU A 349 -33.38 21.23 6.96
N ASN A 350 -32.32 21.01 7.73
CA ASN A 350 -31.76 22.05 8.58
C ASN A 350 -31.30 23.25 7.73
N GLN A 351 -31.82 24.43 8.06
CA GLN A 351 -31.65 25.63 7.23
C GLN A 351 -30.22 26.16 7.23
N ASP A 352 -29.51 26.08 8.36
CA ASP A 352 -28.13 26.58 8.44
C ASP A 352 -27.20 25.73 7.58
N PHE A 353 -27.34 24.40 7.67
CA PHE A 353 -26.63 23.44 6.81
C PHE A 353 -26.98 23.61 5.33
N ILE A 354 -28.26 23.80 5.00
CA ILE A 354 -28.68 24.02 3.61
C ILE A 354 -28.14 25.34 3.05
N ASN A 355 -28.21 26.42 3.83
CA ASN A 355 -27.78 27.75 3.42
C ASN A 355 -26.26 27.80 3.22
N GLU A 356 -25.51 27.11 4.06
CA GLU A 356 -24.05 26.96 3.91
C GLU A 356 -23.70 26.38 2.53
N VAL A 357 -24.23 25.21 2.18
CA VAL A 357 -23.92 24.56 0.89
C VAL A 357 -24.57 25.30 -0.29
N SER A 358 -25.73 25.91 -0.07
CA SER A 358 -26.41 26.74 -1.09
C SER A 358 -25.67 28.05 -1.36
N SER A 359 -24.84 28.55 -0.46
CA SER A 359 -24.04 29.74 -0.70
C SER A 359 -22.86 29.51 -1.66
N LEU A 360 -22.48 28.25 -1.90
CA LEU A 360 -21.38 27.87 -2.77
C LEU A 360 -21.70 28.11 -4.24
N SER A 361 -20.70 28.46 -5.04
CA SER A 361 -20.75 28.60 -6.50
C SER A 361 -20.85 27.24 -7.21
N ILE A 362 -21.20 27.25 -8.51
CA ILE A 362 -21.23 26.02 -9.33
C ILE A 362 -19.87 25.31 -9.34
N GLU A 363 -18.78 26.07 -9.41
CA GLU A 363 -17.41 25.55 -9.43
C GLU A 363 -17.05 24.87 -8.09
N GLU A 364 -17.45 25.46 -6.98
CA GLU A 364 -17.27 24.87 -5.64
C GLU A 364 -18.12 23.61 -5.45
N LEU A 365 -19.37 23.62 -5.92
CA LEU A 365 -20.23 22.42 -5.89
C LEU A 365 -19.65 21.30 -6.75
N GLN A 366 -19.10 21.60 -7.93
CA GLN A 366 -18.38 20.62 -8.75
C GLN A 366 -17.10 20.14 -8.06
N GLY A 367 -16.40 21.02 -7.34
CA GLY A 367 -15.24 20.70 -6.52
C GLY A 367 -15.56 19.70 -5.39
N ILE A 368 -16.73 19.84 -4.74
CA ILE A 368 -17.23 18.88 -3.75
C ILE A 368 -17.43 17.50 -4.39
N LEU A 369 -18.05 17.44 -5.58
CA LEU A 369 -18.30 16.16 -6.26
C LEU A 369 -17.02 15.52 -6.83
N ALA A 370 -16.09 16.34 -7.35
CA ALA A 370 -14.81 15.87 -7.86
C ALA A 370 -13.91 15.31 -6.75
N ASN A 371 -14.09 15.80 -5.52
CA ASN A 371 -13.41 15.32 -4.32
C ASN A 371 -14.39 14.68 -3.34
N ALA A 372 -15.41 13.97 -3.84
CA ALA A 372 -16.48 13.39 -3.00
C ALA A 372 -15.93 12.49 -1.88
N ASP A 373 -14.77 11.87 -2.09
CA ASP A 373 -14.09 11.09 -1.06
C ASP A 373 -13.72 11.94 0.17
N ASN A 374 -13.48 13.23 0.03
CA ASN A 374 -13.16 14.09 1.15
C ASN A 374 -14.40 14.60 1.88
N TYR A 375 -15.61 14.58 1.31
CA TYR A 375 -16.79 15.19 1.95
C TYR A 375 -17.71 14.15 2.62
N TYR A 376 -18.48 14.58 3.62
CA TYR A 376 -19.51 13.74 4.23
C TYR A 376 -20.73 13.56 3.31
N ASP A 377 -21.44 12.44 3.43
CA ASP A 377 -22.53 12.05 2.52
C ASP A 377 -23.63 13.13 2.38
N GLY A 378 -23.97 13.83 3.47
CA GLY A 378 -24.97 14.90 3.45
C GLY A 378 -24.57 16.05 2.53
N TYR A 379 -23.29 16.46 2.59
CA TYR A 379 -22.75 17.51 1.72
C TYR A 379 -22.76 17.09 0.25
N ILE A 380 -22.37 15.84 -0.04
CA ILE A 380 -22.33 15.31 -1.42
C ILE A 380 -23.74 15.26 -2.03
N GLN A 381 -24.72 14.74 -1.27
CA GLN A 381 -26.09 14.63 -1.76
C GLN A 381 -26.73 16.01 -1.95
N LEU A 382 -26.49 16.94 -1.02
CA LEU A 382 -26.99 18.31 -1.14
C LEU A 382 -26.33 19.05 -2.30
N ALA A 383 -25.01 18.93 -2.47
CA ALA A 383 -24.28 19.52 -3.59
C ALA A 383 -24.76 18.96 -4.93
N THR A 384 -24.99 17.64 -5.02
CA THR A 384 -25.55 16.99 -6.22
C THR A 384 -26.95 17.53 -6.55
N ARG A 385 -27.82 17.67 -5.54
CA ARG A 385 -29.17 18.23 -5.69
C ARG A 385 -29.13 19.68 -6.16
N LEU A 386 -28.33 20.53 -5.53
CA LEU A 386 -28.19 21.95 -5.87
C LEU A 386 -27.56 22.16 -7.25
N LEU A 387 -26.54 21.39 -7.60
CA LEU A 387 -25.92 21.44 -8.92
C LEU A 387 -26.93 21.07 -10.01
N ASN A 388 -27.68 19.98 -9.82
CA ASN A 388 -28.73 19.57 -10.75
C ASN A 388 -29.86 20.61 -10.86
N GLN A 389 -30.23 21.27 -9.77
CA GLN A 389 -31.21 22.36 -9.80
C GLN A 389 -30.70 23.57 -10.59
N ARG A 390 -29.43 23.96 -10.41
CA ARG A 390 -28.85 25.15 -11.06
C ARG A 390 -28.52 24.95 -12.53
N VAL A 391 -28.08 23.75 -12.90
CA VAL A 391 -27.80 23.39 -14.30
C VAL A 391 -29.09 23.26 -15.10
N ASN A 392 -30.15 22.72 -14.51
CA ASN A 392 -31.41 22.49 -15.22
C ASN A 392 -32.42 23.65 -15.11
N ASN A 393 -32.30 24.56 -14.13
CA ASN A 393 -33.15 25.73 -13.96
C ASN A 393 -32.32 27.01 -13.62
N PRO A 394 -31.66 27.63 -14.63
CA PRO A 394 -30.84 28.83 -14.40
C PRO A 394 -31.64 30.10 -14.02
N GLY A 395 -32.99 30.05 -13.99
CA GLY A 395 -33.87 31.20 -13.78
C GLY A 395 -34.36 31.44 -12.35
N GLN A 396 -33.92 30.69 -11.34
CA GLN A 396 -34.30 30.87 -9.93
C GLN A 396 -33.15 31.37 -9.05
N GLN A 397 -32.31 32.25 -9.57
CA GLN A 397 -31.43 33.07 -8.74
C GLN A 397 -32.21 34.30 -8.24
N GLN A 398 -32.84 34.19 -7.06
CA GLN A 398 -33.22 35.33 -6.24
C GLN A 398 -32.85 35.07 -4.79
#